data_AF-A0A1G2VPI2-F1
#
_entry.id   AF-A0A1G2VPI2-F1
#
_cell.length_a   1.000
_cell.length_b   1.000
_cell.length_c   1.000
_cell.angle_alpha   90.00
_cell.angle_beta   90.00
_cell.angle_gamma   90.00
#
_symmetry.space_group_name_H-M   'P 1'
#
loop_
_entity.id
_entity.type
_entity.pdbx_description
1 polymer ?
#
loop_
_entity_poly.entity_id
_entity_poly.type
_entity_poly.pdbx_seq_one_letter_code
_entity_poly.pdbx_strand_id
1 'polypeptide(L)'
;EQLAILQGFRNFLNALDFSLEIMVMSRKLNISGYLAFIDGLIENQQNELMRIQAIDYSKFIKELTQLANIMAKDFFTVVPFYLGPRTGKGIGDTLKSFFKPSEIVKKLTPEEFDAYKLQLNQRVNLVFENLFGLGLTPKIMEKDELVNLFYRFYNPESIEGVKT
;
A
#
# COMPACT_ATOMS: atom_id res chain seq x y z
N GLU A 1 7.85 -15.44 20.85
CA GLU A 1 7.81 -14.60 19.64
C GLU A 1 6.45 -13.94 19.42
N GLN A 2 5.36 -14.70 19.21
CA GLN A 2 4.02 -14.14 18.97
C GLN A 2 3.54 -13.13 20.04
N LEU A 3 3.83 -13.37 21.33
CA LEU A 3 3.49 -12.44 22.41
C LEU A 3 4.22 -11.09 22.30
N ALA A 4 5.47 -11.09 21.84
CA ALA A 4 6.25 -9.86 21.67
C ALA A 4 5.68 -9.02 20.52
N ILE A 5 5.27 -9.66 19.42
CA ILE A 5 4.61 -9.00 18.29
C ILE A 5 3.28 -8.39 18.73
N LEU A 6 2.46 -9.14 19.47
CA LEU A 6 1.18 -8.65 19.99
C LEU A 6 1.37 -7.47 20.96
N GLN A 7 2.38 -7.54 21.83
CA GLN A 7 2.69 -6.46 22.76
C GLN A 7 3.19 -5.22 22.01
N GLY A 8 4.04 -5.40 21.00
CA GLY A 8 4.45 -4.32 20.10
C GLY A 8 3.25 -3.67 19.42
N PHE A 9 2.35 -4.47 18.83
CA PHE A 9 1.17 -3.97 18.15
C PHE A 9 0.23 -3.21 19.11
N ARG A 10 0.06 -3.70 20.34
CA ARG A 10 -0.67 -2.98 21.39
C ARG A 10 -0.03 -1.63 21.70
N ASN A 11 1.30 -1.58 21.85
CA ASN A 11 2.01 -0.35 22.12
C ASN A 11 1.86 0.65 20.96
N PHE A 12 1.93 0.17 19.72
CA PHE A 12 1.65 0.98 18.53
C PHE A 12 0.25 1.60 18.58
N LEU A 13 -0.79 0.80 18.82
CA LEU A 13 -2.16 1.31 18.88
C LEU A 13 -2.36 2.32 20.02
N ASN A 14 -1.71 2.10 21.17
CA ASN A 14 -1.77 3.01 22.30
C ASN A 14 -1.00 4.32 22.09
N ALA A 15 -0.02 4.34 21.19
CA ALA A 15 0.77 5.53 20.89
C ALA A 15 0.02 6.53 19.98
N LEU A 16 -1.07 6.11 19.35
CA LEU A 16 -1.84 6.93 18.41
C LEU A 16 -2.87 7.78 19.14
N ASP A 17 -2.78 9.10 19.01
CA ASP A 17 -3.78 10.07 19.47
C ASP A 17 -4.72 10.54 18.34
N PHE A 18 -4.64 9.90 17.16
CA PHE A 18 -5.47 10.15 15.98
C PHE A 18 -5.93 8.84 15.33
N SER A 19 -6.99 8.92 14.53
CA SER A 19 -7.48 7.78 13.75
C SER A 19 -6.45 7.33 12.73
N LEU A 20 -6.21 6.03 12.61
CA LEU A 20 -5.38 5.44 11.56
C LEU A 20 -6.24 4.53 10.70
N GLU A 21 -6.06 4.61 9.39
CA GLU A 21 -6.72 3.69 8.45
C GLU A 21 -5.68 2.73 7.87
N ILE A 22 -5.96 1.43 7.97
CA ILE A 22 -5.15 0.37 7.38
C ILE A 22 -5.97 -0.26 6.26
N MET A 23 -5.53 -0.05 5.03
CA MET A 23 -6.16 -0.61 3.83
C MET A 23 -5.33 -1.80 3.33
N VAL A 24 -6.01 -2.91 3.06
CA VAL A 24 -5.38 -4.11 2.49
C VAL A 24 -5.95 -4.34 1.11
N MET A 25 -5.06 -4.38 0.12
CA MET A 25 -5.42 -4.61 -1.26
C MET A 25 -4.96 -6.00 -1.66
N SER A 26 -5.91 -6.89 -1.92
CA SER A 26 -5.65 -8.27 -2.33
C SER A 26 -5.94 -8.45 -3.82
N ARG A 27 -4.96 -8.94 -4.58
CA ARG A 27 -5.08 -9.20 -6.03
C ARG A 27 -4.53 -10.58 -6.37
N LYS A 28 -4.99 -11.19 -7.46
CA LYS A 28 -4.36 -12.43 -7.95
C LYS A 28 -2.90 -12.16 -8.29
N LEU A 29 -2.01 -13.07 -7.88
CA LEU A 29 -0.60 -12.96 -8.18
C LEU A 29 -0.39 -13.10 -9.69
N ASN A 30 0.11 -12.04 -10.33
CA ASN A 30 0.48 -12.08 -11.73
C ASN A 30 1.93 -12.60 -11.87
N ILE A 31 2.07 -13.83 -12.37
CA ILE A 31 3.38 -14.46 -12.61
C ILE A 31 3.83 -14.40 -14.08
N SER A 32 3.10 -13.72 -14.96
CA SER A 32 3.39 -13.71 -16.41
C SER A 32 4.81 -13.22 -16.71
N GLY A 33 5.29 -12.20 -16.00
CA GLY A 33 6.67 -11.71 -16.15
C GLY A 33 7.73 -12.72 -15.69
N TYR A 34 7.44 -13.49 -14.65
CA TYR A 34 8.33 -14.55 -14.19
C TYR A 34 8.37 -15.73 -15.17
N LEU A 35 7.22 -16.11 -15.73
CA LEU A 35 7.15 -17.12 -16.79
C LEU A 35 7.94 -16.68 -18.03
N ALA A 36 7.75 -15.43 -18.48
CA ALA A 36 8.50 -14.88 -19.62
C ALA A 36 10.01 -14.86 -19.37
N PHE A 37 10.44 -14.59 -18.13
CA PHE A 37 11.85 -14.69 -17.75
C PHE A 37 12.37 -16.13 -17.87
N ILE A 38 11.61 -17.13 -17.42
CA ILE A 38 11.99 -18.54 -17.58
C ILE A 38 12.04 -18.93 -19.05
N ASP A 39 11.07 -18.50 -19.84
CA ASP A 39 11.02 -18.78 -21.29
C ASP A 39 12.28 -18.22 -21.99
N GLY A 40 12.72 -17.01 -21.64
CA GLY A 40 13.98 -16.45 -22.13
C GLY A 40 15.22 -17.26 -21.70
N LEU A 41 15.22 -17.87 -20.51
CA LEU A 41 16.30 -18.77 -20.09
C LEU A 41 16.29 -20.09 -20.87
N ILE A 42 15.10 -20.63 -21.17
CA ILE A 42 14.92 -21.86 -21.96
C ILE A 42 15.49 -21.68 -23.37
N GLU A 43 15.21 -20.55 -24.02
CA GLU A 43 15.68 -20.23 -25.38
C GLU A 43 17.21 -20.16 -25.46
N ASN A 44 17.86 -19.60 -24.44
CA ASN A 44 19.32 -19.44 -24.39
C ASN A 44 20.07 -20.67 -23.85
N GLN A 45 19.34 -21.70 -23.40
CA GLN A 45 19.94 -22.89 -22.81
C GLN A 45 20.47 -23.85 -23.88
N GLN A 46 21.78 -24.11 -23.83
CA GLN A 46 22.44 -25.06 -24.74
C GLN A 46 22.30 -26.51 -24.28
N ASN A 47 22.21 -26.75 -22.97
CA ASN A 47 22.06 -28.10 -22.42
C ASN A 47 20.60 -28.57 -22.51
N GLU A 48 20.34 -29.61 -23.31
CA GLU A 48 19.00 -30.14 -23.54
C GLU A 48 18.30 -30.64 -22.28
N LEU A 49 19.02 -31.33 -21.38
CA LEU A 49 18.44 -31.81 -20.13
C LEU A 49 17.98 -30.65 -19.25
N MET A 50 18.79 -29.60 -19.13
CA MET A 50 18.41 -28.41 -18.37
C MET A 50 17.23 -27.67 -19.01
N ARG A 51 17.15 -27.67 -20.35
CA ARG A 51 16.02 -27.09 -21.07
C ARG A 51 14.71 -27.80 -20.72
N ILE A 52 14.71 -29.12 -20.74
CA ILE A 52 13.53 -29.94 -20.38
C ILE A 52 13.12 -29.65 -18.92
N GLN A 53 14.07 -29.65 -17.99
CA GLN A 53 13.78 -29.34 -16.59
C GLN A 53 13.18 -27.94 -16.39
N ALA A 54 13.65 -26.94 -17.13
CA ALA A 54 13.13 -25.59 -17.06
C ALA A 54 11.69 -25.50 -17.61
N ILE A 55 11.37 -26.23 -18.68
CA ILE A 55 10.01 -26.33 -19.24
C ILE A 55 9.05 -26.96 -18.21
N ASP A 56 9.46 -28.08 -17.61
CA ASP A 56 8.65 -28.77 -16.60
C ASP A 56 8.43 -27.90 -15.36
N TYR A 57 9.47 -27.18 -14.92
CA TYR A 57 9.37 -26.22 -13.83
C TYR A 57 8.40 -25.06 -14.16
N SER A 58 8.49 -24.47 -15.36
CA SER A 58 7.59 -23.41 -15.82
C SER A 58 6.13 -23.89 -15.79
N LYS A 59 5.88 -25.10 -16.30
CA LYS A 59 4.55 -25.73 -16.29
C LYS A 59 4.05 -25.97 -14.87
N PHE A 60 4.89 -26.53 -13.99
CA PHE A 60 4.55 -26.77 -12.60
C PHE A 60 4.15 -25.48 -11.86
N ILE A 61 4.93 -24.40 -12.00
CA ILE A 61 4.62 -23.11 -11.38
C ILE A 61 3.31 -22.52 -11.91
N LYS A 62 3.07 -22.64 -13.22
CA LYS A 62 1.81 -22.19 -13.84
C LYS A 62 0.61 -22.95 -13.29
N GLU A 63 0.69 -24.27 -13.17
CA GLU A 63 -0.40 -25.09 -12.62
C GLU A 63 -0.61 -24.81 -11.12
N LEU A 64 0.49 -24.74 -10.35
CA LEU A 64 0.44 -24.47 -8.91
C LEU A 64 -0.26 -23.12 -8.62
N THR A 65 0.12 -22.07 -9.35
CA THR A 65 -0.46 -20.74 -9.13
C THR A 65 -1.92 -20.64 -9.53
N GLN A 66 -2.33 -21.37 -10.58
CA GLN A 66 -3.73 -21.46 -10.99
C GLN A 66 -4.59 -22.24 -9.97
N LEU A 67 -4.09 -23.37 -9.48
CA LEU A 67 -4.81 -24.21 -8.51
C LEU A 67 -4.92 -23.57 -7.14
N ALA A 68 -3.83 -22.97 -6.65
CA ALA A 68 -3.77 -22.41 -5.30
C ALA A 68 -4.42 -21.01 -5.18
N ASN A 69 -4.88 -20.41 -6.30
CA ASN A 69 -5.45 -19.06 -6.36
C ASN A 69 -4.62 -18.06 -5.52
N ILE A 70 -3.30 -18.06 -5.75
CA ILE A 70 -2.36 -17.31 -4.91
C ILE A 70 -2.63 -15.81 -5.06
N MET A 71 -2.78 -15.12 -3.92
CA MET A 71 -3.06 -13.70 -3.87
C MET A 71 -1.82 -12.92 -3.40
N ALA A 72 -1.50 -11.83 -4.09
CA ALA A 72 -0.62 -10.80 -3.58
C ALA A 72 -1.42 -9.81 -2.73
N LYS A 73 -0.86 -9.41 -1.58
CA LYS A 73 -1.48 -8.44 -0.66
C LYS A 73 -0.56 -7.25 -0.46
N ASP A 74 -1.04 -6.08 -0.84
CA ASP A 74 -0.38 -4.80 -0.58
C ASP A 74 -1.05 -4.15 0.64
N PHE A 75 -0.26 -3.71 1.62
CA PHE A 75 -0.74 -3.06 2.85
C PHE A 75 -0.44 -1.56 2.79
N PHE A 76 -1.46 -0.75 2.96
CA PHE A 76 -1.36 0.71 2.97
C PHE A 76 -1.80 1.26 4.31
N THR A 77 -1.05 2.22 4.83
CA THR A 77 -1.40 2.94 6.05
C THR A 77 -1.70 4.39 5.68
N VAL A 78 -2.92 4.83 5.93
CA VAL A 78 -3.41 6.17 5.63
C VAL A 78 -3.51 6.96 6.92
N VAL A 79 -2.82 8.11 6.98
CA VAL A 79 -2.83 9.03 8.10
C VAL A 79 -3.78 10.19 7.79
N PRO A 80 -5.02 10.19 8.31
CA PRO A 80 -5.96 11.26 8.05
C PRO A 80 -5.52 12.57 8.73
N PHE A 81 -5.71 13.66 7.99
CA PHE A 81 -5.46 15.01 8.47
C PHE A 81 -6.66 15.89 8.19
N TYR A 82 -7.22 16.48 9.24
CA TYR A 82 -8.41 17.32 9.14
C TYR A 82 -8.06 18.76 9.50
N LEU A 83 -8.41 19.68 8.60
CA LEU A 83 -8.35 21.12 8.83
C LEU A 83 -9.58 21.52 9.66
N GLY A 84 -9.51 21.31 10.97
CA GLY A 84 -10.59 21.65 11.91
C GLY A 84 -10.07 22.53 13.05
N PRO A 85 -10.85 23.51 13.53
CA PRO A 85 -10.50 24.24 14.73
C PRO A 85 -10.41 23.25 15.89
N ARG A 86 -9.33 23.33 16.67
CA ARG A 86 -9.11 22.56 17.91
C ARG A 86 -10.19 22.90 18.94
N THR A 87 -11.41 22.38 18.79
CA THR A 87 -12.46 22.40 19.81
C THR A 87 -13.60 21.51 19.37
N GLY A 88 -13.99 20.57 20.23
CA GLY A 88 -14.99 19.56 19.94
C GLY A 88 -16.31 20.12 19.41
N LYS A 89 -16.70 19.69 18.22
CA LYS A 89 -18.08 19.66 17.73
C LYS A 89 -18.28 18.36 16.95
N GLY A 90 -19.39 17.69 17.22
CA GLY A 90 -19.58 16.26 16.97
C GLY A 90 -19.51 15.83 15.51
N ILE A 91 -19.62 14.51 15.34
CA ILE A 91 -19.48 13.74 14.10
C ILE A 91 -20.19 14.39 12.88
N GLY A 92 -21.30 15.10 13.09
CA GLY A 92 -22.07 15.79 12.04
C GLY A 92 -21.41 17.01 11.39
N ASP A 93 -20.49 17.72 12.07
CA ASP A 93 -19.79 18.88 11.49
C ASP A 93 -18.61 18.44 10.60
N THR A 94 -17.92 17.37 11.02
CA THR A 94 -16.89 16.68 10.23
C THR A 94 -17.41 16.27 8.85
N LEU A 95 -18.62 15.71 8.78
CA LEU A 95 -19.22 15.24 7.53
C LEU A 95 -19.46 16.37 6.52
N LYS A 96 -19.87 17.57 6.99
CA LYS A 96 -20.09 18.73 6.12
C LYS A 96 -18.79 19.32 5.56
N SER A 97 -17.69 19.24 6.32
CA SER A 97 -16.37 19.67 5.85
C SER A 97 -15.80 18.79 4.74
N PHE A 98 -16.18 17.51 4.65
CA PHE A 98 -15.80 16.65 3.53
C PHE A 98 -16.46 17.04 2.20
N PHE A 99 -17.67 17.62 2.23
CA PHE A 99 -18.41 17.99 1.01
C PHE A 99 -18.09 19.39 0.47
N LYS A 100 -17.34 20.23 1.19
CA LYS A 100 -16.91 21.56 0.71
C LYS A 100 -15.43 21.88 1.00
N PRO A 101 -14.46 21.17 0.38
CA PRO A 101 -13.04 21.45 0.58
C PRO A 101 -12.60 22.82 0.03
N SER A 102 -13.32 23.35 -0.97
CA SER A 102 -12.90 24.49 -1.79
C SER A 102 -13.02 25.88 -1.14
N GLU A 103 -13.82 26.04 -0.08
CA GLU A 103 -13.93 27.31 0.66
C GLU A 103 -12.86 27.45 1.77
N ILE A 104 -12.35 26.34 2.30
CA ILE A 104 -11.33 26.32 3.37
C ILE A 104 -9.95 26.61 2.77
N VAL A 105 -9.61 25.97 1.63
CA VAL A 105 -8.31 26.15 0.96
C VAL A 105 -8.07 27.58 0.47
N LYS A 106 -9.14 28.35 0.17
CA LYS A 106 -9.03 29.76 -0.25
C LYS A 106 -8.64 30.73 0.88
N LYS A 107 -8.50 30.27 2.13
CA LYS A 107 -8.20 31.10 3.30
C LYS A 107 -6.94 30.70 4.09
N LEU A 108 -6.18 29.68 3.65
CA LEU A 108 -4.93 29.35 4.35
C LEU A 108 -3.85 30.36 4.01
N THR A 109 -3.29 30.97 5.03
CA THR A 109 -2.02 31.69 4.90
C THR A 109 -0.88 30.69 4.67
N PRO A 110 0.22 31.09 4.01
CA PRO A 110 1.40 30.24 3.84
C PRO A 110 1.95 29.70 5.18
N GLU A 111 1.93 30.54 6.23
CA GLU A 111 2.38 30.19 7.57
C GLU A 111 1.53 29.07 8.21
N GLU A 112 0.20 29.15 8.06
CA GLU A 112 -0.71 28.10 8.54
C GLU A 112 -0.49 26.79 7.78
N PHE A 113 -0.27 26.86 6.46
CA PHE A 113 0.00 25.68 5.65
C PHE A 113 1.27 24.95 6.12
N ASP A 114 2.36 25.68 6.35
CA ASP A 114 3.61 25.09 6.83
C ASP A 114 3.45 24.49 8.24
N ALA A 115 2.70 25.16 9.12
CA ALA A 115 2.37 24.63 10.44
C ALA A 115 1.57 23.32 10.36
N TYR A 116 0.56 23.23 9.48
CA TYR A 116 -0.22 22.01 9.29
C TYR A 116 0.59 20.89 8.65
N LYS A 117 1.44 21.21 7.67
CA LYS A 117 2.36 20.25 7.06
C LYS A 117 3.32 19.66 8.09
N LEU A 118 3.85 20.49 8.99
CA LEU A 118 4.69 20.03 10.09
C LEU A 118 3.93 19.07 11.02
N GLN A 119 2.69 19.39 11.39
CA GLN A 119 1.86 18.52 12.22
C GLN A 119 1.55 17.18 11.55
N LEU A 120 1.24 17.19 10.24
CA LEU A 120 1.05 15.96 9.48
C LEU A 120 2.32 15.11 9.46
N ASN A 121 3.48 15.72 9.18
CA ASN A 121 4.75 15.01 9.17
C ASN A 121 5.10 14.40 10.53
N GLN A 122 4.78 15.09 11.63
CA GLN A 122 4.95 14.52 12.98
C GLN A 122 4.13 13.24 13.17
N ARG A 123 2.86 13.23 12.73
CA ARG A 123 2.00 12.05 12.78
C ARG A 123 2.52 10.90 11.91
N VAL A 124 2.96 11.23 10.69
CA VAL A 124 3.55 10.25 9.76
C VAL A 124 4.81 9.64 10.36
N ASN A 125 5.71 10.45 10.92
CA ASN A 125 6.94 9.97 11.54
C ASN A 125 6.67 9.07 12.75
N LEU A 126 5.71 9.44 13.60
CA LEU A 126 5.29 8.59 14.73
C LEU A 126 4.83 7.22 14.23
N VAL A 127 3.96 7.17 13.21
CA VAL A 127 3.50 5.90 12.63
C VAL A 127 4.67 5.13 12.02
N PHE A 128 5.55 5.81 11.28
CA PHE A 128 6.71 5.20 10.65
C PHE A 128 7.63 4.53 11.67
N GLU A 129 8.01 5.24 12.73
CA GLU A 129 8.89 4.73 13.79
C GLU A 129 8.26 3.55 14.54
N ASN A 130 6.96 3.62 14.83
CA ASN A 130 6.27 2.52 15.50
C ASN A 130 6.19 1.28 14.60
N LEU A 131 5.86 1.43 13.31
CA LEU A 131 5.85 0.30 12.36
C LEU A 131 7.25 -0.29 12.19
N PHE A 132 8.28 0.55 12.13
CA PHE A 132 9.69 0.12 12.10
C PHE A 132 10.06 -0.67 13.36
N GLY A 133 9.61 -0.23 14.54
CA GLY A 133 9.78 -0.94 15.81
C GLY A 133 9.09 -2.31 15.86
N LEU A 134 8.08 -2.55 15.02
CA LEU A 134 7.45 -3.87 14.83
C LEU A 134 8.22 -4.78 13.87
N GLY A 135 9.36 -4.32 13.34
CA GLY A 135 10.15 -5.05 12.34
C GLY A 135 9.59 -4.93 10.92
N LEU A 136 8.67 -4.00 10.67
CA LEU A 136 8.18 -3.69 9.32
C LEU A 136 9.10 -2.64 8.68
N THR A 137 9.18 -2.65 7.35
CA THR A 137 9.91 -1.63 6.58
C THR A 137 8.92 -0.73 5.85
N PRO A 138 8.29 0.25 6.55
CA PRO A 138 7.37 1.17 5.91
C PRO A 138 8.11 2.07 4.91
N LYS A 139 7.40 2.47 3.84
CA LYS A 139 7.87 3.45 2.86
C LYS A 139 6.79 4.52 2.69
N ILE A 140 7.19 5.79 2.76
CA ILE A 140 6.30 6.91 2.43
C ILE A 140 6.13 6.92 0.91
N MET A 141 4.88 6.94 0.44
CA MET A 141 4.59 7.00 -0.99
C MET A 141 4.80 8.41 -1.53
N GLU A 142 5.55 8.49 -2.62
CA GLU A 142 5.72 9.73 -3.37
C GLU A 142 4.52 10.02 -4.29
N LYS A 143 4.49 11.22 -4.87
CA LYS A 143 3.39 11.67 -5.74
C LYS A 143 3.10 10.69 -6.87
N ASP A 144 4.12 10.20 -7.57
CA ASP A 144 3.94 9.31 -8.72
C ASP A 144 3.42 7.93 -8.29
N GLU A 145 3.87 7.44 -7.14
CA GLU A 145 3.38 6.19 -6.54
C GLU A 145 1.91 6.32 -6.13
N LEU A 146 1.51 7.47 -5.57
CA LEU A 146 0.12 7.75 -5.24
C LEU A 146 -0.76 7.84 -6.50
N VAL A 147 -0.31 8.55 -7.53
CA VAL A 147 -1.04 8.63 -8.82
C VAL A 147 -1.24 7.23 -9.40
N ASN A 148 -0.19 6.41 -9.42
CA ASN A 148 -0.28 5.02 -9.86
C ASN A 148 -1.22 4.21 -8.97
N LEU A 149 -1.16 4.35 -7.64
CA LEU A 149 -2.07 3.67 -6.72
C LEU A 149 -3.54 4.00 -7.02
N PHE A 150 -3.88 5.29 -7.15
CA PHE A 150 -5.24 5.72 -7.47
C PHE A 150 -5.67 5.26 -8.85
N TYR A 151 -4.79 5.36 -9.86
CA TYR A 151 -5.07 4.82 -11.19
C TYR A 151 -5.40 3.33 -11.11
N ARG A 152 -4.60 2.55 -10.37
CA ARG A 152 -4.80 1.11 -10.16
C ARG A 152 -6.03 0.77 -9.32
N PHE A 153 -6.55 1.72 -8.54
CA PHE A 153 -7.76 1.54 -7.72
C PHE A 153 -9.02 1.82 -8.54
N TYR A 154 -9.02 2.88 -9.35
CA TYR A 154 -10.15 3.24 -10.20
C TYR A 154 -10.24 2.44 -11.51
N ASN A 155 -9.13 1.83 -11.95
CA ASN A 155 -9.08 1.01 -13.16
C ASN A 155 -8.62 -0.42 -12.82
N PRO A 156 -9.45 -1.22 -12.13
CA PRO A 156 -9.09 -2.58 -11.77
C PRO A 156 -8.91 -3.48 -13.00
N GLU A 157 -9.70 -3.29 -14.06
CA GLU A 157 -9.66 -4.14 -15.26
C GLU A 157 -8.50 -3.84 -16.21
N SER A 158 -7.97 -2.60 -16.25
CA SER A 158 -6.88 -2.25 -17.17
C SER A 158 -5.56 -2.94 -16.83
N ILE A 159 -5.42 -3.46 -15.60
CA ILE A 159 -4.22 -4.14 -15.11
C ILE A 159 -4.31 -5.65 -15.32
N GLU A 160 -5.54 -6.21 -15.36
CA GLU A 160 -5.77 -7.58 -15.81
C GLU A 160 -5.68 -7.72 -17.35
N GLY A 161 -5.53 -6.59 -18.05
CA GLY A 161 -5.63 -6.43 -19.49
C GLY A 161 -4.34 -6.54 -20.31
N VAL A 162 -3.25 -7.11 -19.80
CA VAL A 162 -2.25 -7.72 -20.71
C VAL A 162 -2.69 -9.17 -20.95
N LYS A 163 -3.84 -9.31 -21.61
CA LYS A 163 -4.21 -10.57 -22.27
C LYS A 163 -3.43 -10.60 -23.58
N THR A 164 -2.51 -11.58 -23.67
CA THR A 164 -2.01 -12.28 -24.88
C THR A 164 -1.84 -11.46 -26.15
#